data_AF-G5ZZQ9-F1
#
_entry.id   AF-G5ZZQ9-F1
#
_cell.length_a   1.000
_cell.length_b   1.000
_cell.length_c   1.000
_cell.angle_alpha   90.00
_cell.angle_beta   90.00
_cell.angle_gamma   90.00
#
_symmetry.space_group_name_H-M   'P 1'
#
loop_
_entity.id
_entity.type
_entity.pdbx_description
1 polymer ?
#
loop_
_entity_poly.entity_id
_entity_poly.type
_entity_poly.pdbx_seq_one_letter_code
_entity_poly.pdbx_strand_id
1 'polypeptide(L)'
;MAEIRDQFSELNGHIATAISNKDFNRAVTLDRARQDILRDLCLMDTSGIDESFFAFIEQCAKDNAELIKTIEKEMEEMTFRQSRTRKAQVAYSH
;
A
#
# COMPACT_ATOMS: atom_id res chain seq x y z
N MET A 1 15.00 17.75 6.78
CA MET A 1 13.79 17.47 5.95
C MET A 1 14.07 16.61 4.73
N ALA A 2 15.14 16.84 3.95
CA ALA A 2 15.46 15.99 2.78
C ALA A 2 15.62 14.50 3.13
N GLU A 3 16.42 14.16 4.15
CA GLU A 3 16.60 12.76 4.57
C GLU A 3 15.30 12.06 4.99
N ILE A 4 14.41 12.77 5.69
CA ILE A 4 13.13 12.20 6.13
C ILE A 4 12.20 11.97 4.93
N ARG A 5 12.22 12.88 3.96
CA ARG A 5 11.47 12.72 2.71
C ARG A 5 11.97 11.54 1.90
N ASP A 6 13.28 11.35 1.83
CA ASP A 6 13.91 10.23 1.12
C ASP A 6 13.56 8.89 1.79
N GLN A 7 13.70 8.79 3.11
CA GLN A 7 13.29 7.61 3.88
C GLN A 7 11.80 7.30 3.72
N PHE A 8 10.96 8.33 3.75
CA PHE A 8 9.51 8.17 3.56
C PHE A 8 9.17 7.68 2.15
N SER A 9 9.84 8.22 1.13
CA SER A 9 9.69 7.82 -0.27
C SER A 9 10.12 6.36 -0.49
N GLU A 10 11.25 5.97 0.09
CA GLU A 10 11.77 4.60 0.04
C GLU A 10 10.79 3.59 0.67
N LEU A 11 10.29 3.91 1.88
CA LEU A 11 9.26 3.11 2.54
C LEU A 11 7.99 3.00 1.70
N ASN A 12 7.56 4.09 1.05
CA ASN A 12 6.39 4.06 0.18
C ASN A 12 6.59 3.13 -1.04
N GLY A 13 7.77 3.15 -1.65
CA GLY A 13 8.13 2.22 -2.72
C GLY A 13 8.13 0.75 -2.26
N HIS A 14 8.61 0.48 -1.05
CA HIS A 14 8.58 -0.86 -0.46
C HIS A 14 7.16 -1.32 -0.12
N ILE A 15 6.29 -0.45 0.38
CA ILE A 15 4.87 -0.73 0.62
C ILE A 15 4.18 -1.06 -0.70
N ALA A 16 4.36 -0.25 -1.74
CA ALA A 16 3.78 -0.49 -3.06
C ALA A 16 4.23 -1.84 -3.66
N THR A 17 5.51 -2.19 -3.47
CA THR A 17 6.05 -3.48 -3.90
C THR A 17 5.44 -4.64 -3.10
N ALA A 18 5.32 -4.51 -1.78
CA ALA A 18 4.73 -5.53 -0.92
C ALA A 18 3.26 -5.76 -1.24
N ILE A 19 2.49 -4.68 -1.45
CA ILE A 19 1.09 -4.74 -1.87
C ILE A 19 1.00 -5.44 -3.22
N SER A 20 1.77 -5.03 -4.23
CA SER A 20 1.80 -5.68 -5.57
C SER A 20 2.07 -7.19 -5.50
N ASN A 21 2.96 -7.61 -4.60
CA ASN A 21 3.29 -9.01 -4.36
C ASN A 21 2.27 -9.76 -3.48
N LYS A 22 1.19 -9.11 -3.07
CA LYS A 22 0.15 -9.62 -2.15
C LYS A 22 0.69 -10.01 -0.77
N ASP A 23 1.84 -9.46 -0.39
CA ASP A 23 2.46 -9.64 0.93
C ASP A 23 1.96 -8.55 1.89
N PHE A 24 0.69 -8.69 2.30
CA PHE A 24 0.01 -7.67 3.10
C PHE A 24 0.58 -7.54 4.52
N ASN A 25 1.10 -8.63 5.09
CA ASN A 25 1.75 -8.59 6.41
C ASN A 25 3.01 -7.72 6.37
N ARG A 26 3.81 -7.84 5.30
CA ARG A 26 4.97 -6.98 5.08
C ARG A 26 4.55 -5.54 4.81
N ALA A 27 3.51 -5.31 4.01
CA ALA A 27 2.98 -3.97 3.76
C ALA A 27 2.56 -3.26 5.07
N VAL A 28 1.84 -3.96 5.97
CA VAL A 28 1.44 -3.42 7.28
C VAL A 28 2.64 -3.12 8.18
N THR A 29 3.66 -3.97 8.16
CA THR A 29 4.88 -3.76 8.96
C THR A 29 5.65 -2.53 8.49
N LEU A 30 5.78 -2.35 7.18
CA LEU A 30 6.42 -1.19 6.58
C LEU A 30 5.62 0.10 6.80
N ASP A 31 4.28 0.01 6.74
CA ASP A 31 3.41 1.15 7.02
C ASP A 31 3.50 1.61 8.49
N ARG A 32 3.67 0.69 9.45
CA ARG A 32 3.94 1.06 10.85
C ARG A 32 5.24 1.86 10.99
N ALA A 33 6.32 1.42 10.36
CA ALA A 33 7.58 2.17 10.36
C ALA A 33 7.43 3.57 9.75
N ARG A 34 6.59 3.70 8.70
CA ARG A 34 6.23 4.98 8.10
C ARG A 34 5.45 5.89 9.06
N GLN A 35 4.52 5.33 9.84
CA GLN A 35 3.78 6.06 10.87
C GLN A 35 4.67 6.53 12.02
N ASP A 36 5.66 5.73 12.41
CA ASP A 36 6.62 6.10 13.45
C ASP A 36 7.46 7.33 13.02
N ILE A 37 7.90 7.39 11.76
CA ILE A 37 8.58 8.56 11.19
C ILE A 37 7.69 9.81 11.23
N LEU A 38 6.40 9.70 10.88
CA LEU A 38 5.47 10.84 10.96
C LEU A 38 5.27 11.31 12.39
N ARG A 39 5.16 10.37 13.33
CA ARG A 39 5.03 10.68 14.75
C ARG A 39 6.26 11.43 15.25
N ASP A 40 7.46 10.94 14.94
CA ASP A 40 8.71 11.59 15.33
C ASP A 40 8.84 12.98 14.71
N LEU A 41 8.40 13.15 13.46
CA LEU A 41 8.39 14.44 12.78
C LEU A 41 7.42 15.45 13.41
N CYS A 42 6.24 15.00 13.85
CA CYS A 42 5.29 15.83 14.59
C CYS A 42 5.79 16.24 15.99
N LEU A 43 6.75 15.48 16.55
CA LEU A 43 7.37 15.76 17.85
C LEU A 43 8.64 16.62 17.72
N MET A 44 9.19 16.77 16.50
CA MET A 44 10.30 17.67 16.19
C MET A 44 9.83 19.11 15.91
N ASP A 45 10.76 20.07 15.96
CA ASP A 45 10.46 21.47 15.66
C ASP A 45 9.83 21.61 14.26
N THR A 46 8.56 22.02 14.23
CA THR A 46 7.70 22.04 13.05
C THR A 46 8.03 23.18 12.08
N SER A 47 9.06 23.98 12.38
CA SER A 47 9.54 25.10 11.58
C SER A 47 9.94 24.70 10.14
N GLY A 48 10.19 23.41 9.89
CA GLY A 48 10.46 22.86 8.55
C GLY A 48 9.30 22.14 7.85
N ILE A 49 8.11 22.08 8.46
CA ILE A 49 6.92 21.44 7.85
C ILE A 49 6.19 22.49 7.02
N ASP A 50 6.22 22.33 5.70
CA ASP A 50 5.54 23.21 4.75
C ASP A 50 4.37 22.48 4.04
N GLU A 51 3.59 23.25 3.28
CA GLU A 51 2.45 22.73 2.50
C GLU A 51 2.89 21.64 1.49
N SER A 52 4.12 21.71 1.00
CA SER A 52 4.66 20.71 0.06
C SER A 52 4.92 19.35 0.72
N PHE A 53 5.16 19.33 2.03
CA PHE A 53 5.29 18.11 2.81
C PHE A 53 3.94 17.44 3.03
N PHE A 54 2.89 18.21 3.33
CA PHE A 54 1.52 17.69 3.44
C PHE A 54 1.01 17.13 2.11
N ALA A 55 1.22 17.86 1.01
CA ALA A 55 0.87 17.38 -0.34
C ALA A 55 1.57 16.07 -0.69
N PHE A 56 2.82 15.88 -0.25
CA PHE A 56 3.56 14.64 -0.45
C PHE A 56 2.96 13.47 0.35
N ILE A 57 2.62 13.66 1.62
CA ILE A 57 1.96 12.62 2.43
C ILE A 57 0.60 12.23 1.83
N GLU A 58 -0.20 13.22 1.42
CA GLU A 58 -1.50 12.97 0.80
C GLU A 58 -1.37 12.17 -0.50
N GLN A 59 -0.38 12.50 -1.34
CA GLN A 59 -0.12 11.76 -2.56
C GLN A 59 0.25 10.30 -2.25
N CYS A 60 1.14 10.06 -1.28
CA CYS A 60 1.50 8.70 -0.86
C CYS A 60 0.30 7.92 -0.30
N ALA A 61 -0.58 8.56 0.46
CA ALA A 61 -1.79 7.93 0.97
C ALA A 61 -2.76 7.55 -0.16
N LYS A 62 -2.91 8.45 -1.15
CA LYS A 62 -3.73 8.22 -2.34
C LYS A 62 -3.20 7.05 -3.18
N ASP A 63 -1.90 7.02 -3.44
CA ASP A 63 -1.26 5.96 -4.23
C ASP A 63 -1.47 4.59 -3.58
N ASN A 64 -1.32 4.51 -2.24
CA ASN A 64 -1.55 3.27 -1.50
C ASN A 64 -3.01 2.81 -1.56
N ALA A 65 -3.96 3.74 -1.46
CA ALA A 65 -5.39 3.42 -1.59
C ALA A 65 -5.76 2.93 -2.99
N GLU A 66 -5.20 3.53 -4.04
CA GLU A 66 -5.40 3.10 -5.43
C GLU A 66 -4.82 1.70 -5.68
N LEU A 67 -3.65 1.41 -5.11
CA LEU A 67 -3.03 0.08 -5.21
C LEU A 67 -3.89 -0.99 -4.54
N ILE A 68 -4.36 -0.74 -3.31
CA ILE A 68 -5.22 -1.68 -2.58
C ILE A 68 -6.50 -1.96 -3.37
N LYS A 69 -7.17 -0.92 -3.87
CA LYS A 69 -8.39 -1.04 -4.68
C LYS A 69 -8.17 -1.86 -5.94
N THR A 70 -7.02 -1.70 -6.59
CA THR A 70 -6.64 -2.49 -7.77
C THR A 70 -6.52 -3.97 -7.43
N ILE A 71 -5.87 -4.29 -6.31
CA ILE A 71 -5.69 -5.67 -5.87
C ILE A 71 -7.00 -6.33 -5.43
N GLU A 72 -7.87 -5.60 -4.72
CA GLU A 72 -9.20 -6.11 -4.36
C GLU A 72 -9.99 -6.53 -5.60
N LYS A 73 -9.98 -5.68 -6.64
CA LYS A 73 -10.62 -6.00 -7.91
C LYS A 73 -10.00 -7.22 -8.59
N GLU A 74 -8.67 -7.34 -8.62
CA GLU A 74 -8.00 -8.52 -9.18
C GLU A 74 -8.38 -9.81 -8.41
N MET A 75 -8.48 -9.74 -7.08
CA MET A 75 -8.89 -10.86 -6.24
C MET A 75 -10.34 -11.28 -6.50
N GLU A 76 -11.26 -10.33 -6.65
CA GLU A 76 -12.66 -10.61 -7.03
C GLU A 76 -12.74 -11.32 -8.38
N GLU A 77 -12.04 -10.80 -9.38
CA GLU A 77 -11.99 -11.39 -10.73
C GLU A 77 -11.41 -12.81 -10.71
N MET A 78 -10.33 -13.04 -9.95
CA MET A 78 -9.73 -14.35 -9.80
C MET A 78 -10.68 -15.35 -9.13
N THR A 79 -11.35 -14.93 -8.05
CA THR A 79 -12.31 -15.75 -7.30
C THR A 79 -13.49 -16.15 -8.18
N PHE A 80 -14.02 -15.20 -8.96
CA PHE A 80 -15.09 -15.46 -9.91
C PHE A 80 -14.68 -16.47 -10.99
N ARG A 81 -13.48 -16.31 -11.57
CA ARG A 81 -12.94 -17.25 -12.56
C ARG A 81 -12.73 -18.65 -11.98
N GLN A 82 -12.14 -18.78 -10.81
CA GLN A 82 -11.95 -20.08 -10.15
C GLN A 82 -13.28 -20.78 -9.85
N SER A 83 -14.29 -20.06 -9.36
CA SER A 83 -15.63 -20.60 -9.11
C SER A 83 -16.25 -21.18 -10.39
N ARG A 84 -16.12 -20.47 -11.51
CA ARG A 84 -16.60 -20.95 -12.82
C ARG A 84 -15.84 -22.17 -13.31
N THR A 85 -14.51 -22.16 -13.24
CA THR A 85 -13.68 -23.31 -13.63
C THR A 85 -14.01 -24.55 -12.80
N ARG A 86 -14.20 -24.39 -11.49
CA ARG A 86 -14.58 -25.50 -10.59
C ARG A 86 -15.95 -26.09 -10.95
N LYS A 87 -16.95 -25.24 -11.22
CA LYS A 87 -18.28 -25.69 -11.68
C LYS A 87 -18.19 -26.47 -13.00
N ALA A 88 -17.38 -25.99 -13.95
CA ALA A 88 -17.15 -26.69 -15.21
C ALA A 88 -16.48 -28.04 -14.99
N GLN A 89 -15.41 -28.12 -14.19
CA GLN A 89 -14.73 -29.38 -13.87
C GLN A 89 -15.69 -30.42 -13.27
N VAL A 90 -16.54 -30.03 -12.32
CA VAL A 90 -17.55 -30.93 -11.72
C VAL A 90 -18.56 -31.42 -12.77
N ALA A 91 -18.97 -30.55 -13.69
CA ALA A 91 -19.91 -30.91 -14.76
C ALA A 91 -19.30 -31.85 -15.82
N TYR A 92 -17.99 -31.79 -16.06
CA TYR A 92 -17.29 -32.67 -17.00
C TYR A 92 -16.73 -33.95 -16.35
N SER A 93 -16.75 -34.05 -15.02
CA SER A 93 -16.34 -35.25 -14.27
C SER A 93 -17.51 -36.22 -13.98
N HIS A 94 -18.71 -35.91 -14.46
CA HIS A 94 -19.92 -36.74 -14.43
C HIS A 94 -20.35 -37.09 -15.85
#